data_AF-A0A1A8QTS3-F1
#
_entry.id   AF-A0A1A8QTS3-F1
#
_cell.length_a   1.000
_cell.length_b   1.000
_cell.length_c   1.000
_cell.angle_alpha   90.00
_cell.angle_beta   90.00
_cell.angle_gamma   90.00
#
_symmetry.space_group_name_H-M   'P 1'
#
loop_
_entity.id
_entity.type
_entity.pdbx_description
1 polymer ?
#
loop_
_entity_poly.entity_id
_entity_poly.type
_entity_poly.pdbx_seq_one_letter_code
_entity_poly.pdbx_strand_id
1 'polypeptide(L)'
;NVILFLGDGMGVSTVSATRILRGQMEGGTGEETVLAMDTFPYLALSKTYSVDKQVADSASTATAYHCGVKANAKTVGLSAKAVA
;
A
#
# COMPACT_ATOMS: atom_id res chain seq x y z
N ASN A 1 12.99 12.94 11.64
CA ASN A 1 11.58 12.47 11.65
C ASN A 1 11.41 11.39 10.60
N VAL A 2 10.58 10.38 10.87
CA VAL A 2 10.18 9.35 9.90
C VAL A 2 8.66 9.34 9.84
N ILE A 3 8.09 9.47 8.65
CA ILE A 3 6.64 9.50 8.43
C ILE A 3 6.32 8.47 7.33
N LEU A 4 5.38 7.58 7.61
CA LEU A 4 4.87 6.59 6.66
C LEU A 4 3.37 6.83 6.45
N PHE A 5 2.99 7.18 5.22
CA PHE A 5 1.59 7.23 4.82
C PHE A 5 1.20 5.87 4.24
N LEU A 6 0.17 5.25 4.81
CA LEU A 6 -0.32 3.94 4.41
C LEU A 6 -1.74 4.05 3.85
N GLY A 7 -1.91 3.77 2.55
CA GLY A 7 -3.23 3.58 1.95
C GLY A 7 -3.60 2.10 1.94
N ASP A 8 -4.45 1.65 2.88
CA ASP A 8 -4.94 0.27 2.89
C ASP A 8 -5.78 -0.01 1.62
N GLY A 9 -5.48 -1.10 0.91
CA GLY A 9 -6.10 -1.43 -0.37
C GLY A 9 -5.79 -0.47 -1.53
N MET A 10 -4.88 0.48 -1.36
CA MET A 10 -4.57 1.51 -2.38
C MET A 10 -3.57 1.01 -3.43
N GLY A 11 -4.02 0.06 -4.27
CA GLY A 11 -3.24 -0.43 -5.41
C GLY A 11 -3.08 0.61 -6.53
N VAL A 12 -2.30 0.28 -7.56
CA VAL A 12 -2.03 1.17 -8.72
C VAL A 12 -3.31 1.61 -9.42
N SER A 13 -4.28 0.71 -9.57
CA SER A 13 -5.59 1.02 -10.14
C SER A 13 -6.36 2.04 -9.29
N THR A 14 -6.36 1.87 -7.96
CA THR A 14 -6.99 2.79 -7.02
C THR A 14 -6.35 4.17 -7.11
N VAL A 15 -5.01 4.27 -7.16
CA VAL A 15 -4.30 5.54 -7.33
C VAL A 15 -4.72 6.25 -8.62
N SER A 16 -4.78 5.54 -9.74
CA SER A 16 -5.20 6.13 -11.02
C SER A 16 -6.67 6.56 -11.02
N ALA A 17 -7.57 5.78 -10.44
CA ALA A 17 -8.97 6.16 -10.30
C ALA A 17 -9.13 7.41 -9.42
N THR A 18 -8.42 7.47 -8.29
CA THR A 18 -8.41 8.65 -7.40
C THR A 18 -7.86 9.89 -8.08
N ARG A 19 -6.82 9.75 -8.91
CA ARG A 19 -6.25 10.85 -9.71
C ARG A 19 -7.30 11.47 -10.62
N ILE A 20 -7.99 10.65 -11.40
CA ILE A 20 -9.04 11.08 -12.32
C ILE A 20 -10.19 11.73 -11.56
N LEU A 21 -10.68 11.07 -10.51
CA LEU A 21 -11.78 11.59 -9.70
C LEU A 21 -11.44 12.96 -9.11
N ARG A 22 -10.22 13.13 -8.58
CA ARG A 22 -9.78 14.41 -8.04
C ARG A 22 -9.81 15.51 -9.10
N GLY A 23 -9.26 15.26 -10.29
CA GLY A 23 -9.25 16.27 -11.34
C GLY A 23 -10.64 16.67 -11.81
N GLN A 24 -11.56 15.69 -11.90
CA GLN A 24 -12.96 15.96 -12.20
C GLN A 24 -13.64 16.79 -11.12
N MET A 25 -13.32 16.56 -9.84
CA MET A 25 -13.80 17.39 -8.73
C MET A 25 -13.24 18.82 -8.77
N GLU A 26 -12.07 19.03 -9.37
CA GLU A 26 -11.46 20.35 -9.62
C GLU A 26 -11.94 20.99 -10.93
N GLY A 27 -12.86 20.34 -11.68
CA GLY A 27 -13.44 20.85 -12.93
C GLY A 27 -12.61 20.55 -14.19
N GLY A 28 -11.56 19.74 -14.09
CA GLY A 28 -10.73 19.29 -15.21
C GLY A 28 -11.22 18.00 -15.85
N THR A 29 -10.43 17.47 -16.79
CA THR A 29 -10.70 16.17 -17.44
C THR A 29 -10.39 14.99 -16.52
N GLY A 30 -9.33 15.11 -15.71
CA GLY A 30 -9.02 14.17 -14.64
C GLY A 30 -7.63 13.56 -14.74
N GLU A 31 -7.32 12.95 -15.88
CA GLU A 31 -6.12 12.12 -16.09
C GLU A 31 -4.80 12.87 -15.87
N GLU A 32 -4.77 14.15 -16.23
CA GLU A 32 -3.64 15.08 -16.11
C GLU A 32 -3.38 15.59 -14.68
N THR A 33 -4.32 15.35 -13.76
CA THR A 33 -4.21 15.83 -12.38
C THR A 33 -3.07 15.13 -11.66
N VAL A 34 -2.32 15.86 -10.84
CA VAL A 34 -1.16 15.31 -10.10
C VAL A 34 -1.51 15.20 -8.63
N LEU A 35 -1.61 13.98 -8.08
CA LEU A 35 -1.80 13.76 -6.64
C LEU A 35 -0.57 14.22 -5.84
N ALA A 36 -0.74 14.56 -4.57
CA ALA A 36 0.40 14.88 -3.70
C ALA A 36 1.43 13.74 -3.61
N MET A 37 1.01 12.48 -3.76
CA MET A 37 1.91 11.33 -3.82
C MET A 37 2.66 11.20 -5.15
N ASP A 38 2.11 11.75 -6.25
CA ASP A 38 2.73 11.71 -7.58
C ASP A 38 3.95 12.65 -7.66
N THR A 39 4.08 13.63 -6.75
CA THR A 39 5.22 14.55 -6.69
C THR A 39 6.43 13.97 -5.96
N PHE A 40 6.35 12.74 -5.44
CA PHE A 40 7.47 12.11 -4.75
C PHE A 40 8.54 11.69 -5.77
N PRO A 41 9.83 11.99 -5.55
CA PRO A 41 10.87 11.81 -6.57
C PRO A 41 11.29 10.34 -6.79
N TYR A 42 10.89 9.43 -5.89
CA TYR A 42 11.28 8.03 -5.92
C TYR A 42 10.06 7.13 -5.93
N LEU A 43 10.09 6.12 -6.81
CA LEU A 43 9.04 5.12 -6.97
C LEU A 43 9.64 3.73 -6.97
N ALA A 44 8.97 2.79 -6.29
CA ALA A 44 9.31 1.38 -6.29
C ALA A 44 8.05 0.53 -6.27
N LEU A 45 8.14 -0.70 -6.76
CA LEU A 45 7.09 -1.71 -6.63
C LEU A 45 7.37 -2.59 -5.42
N SER A 46 6.33 -2.91 -4.64
CA SER A 46 6.43 -3.76 -3.46
C SER A 46 5.71 -5.10 -3.67
N LYS A 47 6.39 -6.21 -3.39
CA LYS A 47 5.80 -7.57 -3.45
C LYS A 47 5.09 -7.90 -2.14
N THR A 48 3.77 -7.92 -2.16
CA THR A 48 2.93 -7.92 -0.95
C THR A 48 2.62 -9.28 -0.34
N TYR A 49 2.97 -10.41 -0.99
CA TYR A 49 2.64 -11.76 -0.50
C TYR A 49 2.98 -11.99 0.99
N SER A 50 2.13 -12.72 1.71
CA SER A 50 2.41 -13.26 3.06
C SER A 50 3.27 -14.52 2.93
N VAL A 51 3.89 -14.99 4.01
CA VAL A 51 4.74 -16.20 3.93
C VAL A 51 3.95 -17.44 3.46
N ASP A 52 2.70 -17.55 3.86
CA ASP A 52 1.80 -18.67 3.59
C ASP A 52 0.73 -18.39 2.50
N LYS A 53 0.60 -17.14 2.01
CA LYS A 53 -0.43 -16.75 1.02
C LYS A 53 0.09 -15.77 -0.02
N GLN A 54 -0.30 -16.00 -1.29
CA GLN A 54 0.03 -15.09 -2.39
C GLN A 54 -0.76 -13.78 -2.31
N VAL A 55 -2.05 -13.86 -1.96
CA VAL A 55 -2.89 -12.70 -1.63
C VAL A 55 -2.82 -12.49 -0.12
N ALA A 56 -2.16 -11.41 0.28
CA ALA A 56 -1.96 -11.07 1.68
C ALA A 56 -3.15 -10.33 2.30
N ASP A 57 -3.18 -10.31 3.63
CA ASP A 57 -4.11 -9.50 4.42
C ASP A 57 -3.40 -8.31 5.10
N SER A 58 -4.17 -7.39 5.69
CA SER A 58 -3.61 -6.17 6.31
C SER A 58 -2.69 -6.50 7.50
N ALA A 59 -2.96 -7.56 8.27
CA ALA A 59 -2.15 -7.94 9.43
C ALA A 59 -0.71 -8.38 9.06
N SER A 60 -0.60 -9.28 8.09
CA SER A 60 0.70 -9.81 7.65
C SER A 60 1.52 -8.77 6.90
N THR A 61 0.88 -7.90 6.12
CA THR A 61 1.54 -6.78 5.46
C THR A 61 2.01 -5.72 6.46
N ALA A 62 1.21 -5.39 7.48
CA ALA A 62 1.61 -4.49 8.57
C ALA A 62 2.91 -4.94 9.25
N THR A 63 3.01 -6.24 9.55
CA THR A 63 4.26 -6.79 10.11
C THR A 63 5.44 -6.61 9.14
N ALA A 64 5.22 -6.79 7.84
CA ALA A 64 6.27 -6.62 6.84
C ALA A 64 6.80 -5.17 6.75
N TYR A 65 5.93 -4.17 6.59
CA TYR A 65 6.39 -2.78 6.39
C TYR A 65 6.66 -2.00 7.69
N HIS A 66 6.14 -2.43 8.85
CA HIS A 66 6.48 -1.81 10.14
C HIS A 66 7.59 -2.53 10.91
N CYS A 67 7.72 -3.85 10.78
CA CYS A 67 8.70 -4.64 11.53
C CYS A 67 9.84 -5.18 10.66
N GLY A 68 9.75 -5.06 9.33
CA GLY A 68 10.80 -5.51 8.40
C GLY A 68 10.86 -7.03 8.20
N VAL A 69 9.85 -7.78 8.65
CA VAL A 69 9.79 -9.25 8.54
C VAL A 69 8.40 -9.66 8.06
N LYS A 70 8.34 -10.54 7.05
CA LYS A 70 7.05 -11.10 6.59
C LYS A 70 6.48 -12.10 7.61
N ALA A 71 5.16 -12.07 7.75
CA ALA A 71 4.40 -12.92 8.67
C ALA A 71 3.41 -13.83 7.92
N ASN A 72 2.78 -14.75 8.66
CA ASN A 72 1.67 -15.55 8.16
C ASN A 72 0.39 -14.70 8.13
N ALA A 73 -0.54 -15.02 7.24
CA ALA A 73 -1.81 -14.32 7.12
C ALA A 73 -2.55 -14.28 8.48
N LYS A 74 -3.22 -13.15 8.77
CA LYS A 74 -3.96 -12.90 10.03
C LYS A 74 -3.10 -12.81 11.30
N THR A 75 -1.77 -12.74 11.19
CA THR A 75 -0.87 -12.52 12.34
C THR A 75 -0.26 -11.12 12.31
N VAL A 76 -0.05 -10.52 13.48
CA VAL A 76 0.49 -9.14 13.64
C VAL A 76 1.69 -9.15 14.57
N GLY A 77 2.80 -8.53 14.17
CA GLY A 77 3.98 -8.32 15.03
C GLY A 77 4.75 -9.60 15.37
N LEU A 78 4.50 -10.69 14.63
CA LEU A 78 5.12 -12.00 14.83
C LEU A 78 5.83 -12.46 13.57
N SER A 79 6.92 -13.21 13.74
CA SER A 79 7.53 -13.92 12.61
C SER A 79 6.63 -15.05 12.11
N ALA A 80 6.87 -15.53 10.90
CA ALA A 80 6.15 -16.66 10.32
C ALA A 80 6.35 -18.02 11.05
N LYS A 81 7.21 -18.07 12.09
CA LYS A 81 7.29 -19.23 13.00
C LYS A 81 6.13 -19.30 13.98
N ALA A 82 5.42 -18.19 14.21
CA ALA A 82 4.24 -18.19 15.04
C ALA A 82 3.14 -19.02 14.36
N VAL A 83 2.60 -19.95 15.13
CA VAL A 83 1.46 -20.77 14.73
C VAL A 83 0.21 -20.06 15.23
N ALA A 84 -0.76 -19.88 14.34
CA ALA A 84 -2.08 -19.32 14.67
C ALA A 84 -2.91 -20.33 15.47
#